data_AF-A0A7J9ZSL2-F1
#
_entry.id   AF-A0A7J9ZSL2-F1
#
_cell.length_a   1.000
_cell.length_b   1.000
_cell.length_c   1.000
_cell.angle_alpha   90.00
_cell.angle_beta   90.00
_cell.angle_gamma   90.00
#
_symmetry.space_group_name_H-M   'P 1'
#
loop_
_entity.id
_entity.type
_entity.pdbx_description
1 polymer ?
#
loop_
_entity_poly.entity_id
_entity_poly.type
_entity_poly.pdbx_seq_one_letter_code
_entity_poly.pdbx_strand_id
1 'polypeptide(L)'
;MNDPRALPDIDPIDRLAILAAALPGAAVRQLRIAAPFDAVWQVIADLEHATPRYEPGVAHVRVIERHGEYLRLLVQDTAGREDAMDARLRPGWCVMQSAR
;
A
#
# COMPACT_ATOMS: atom_id res chain seq x y z
N MET A 1 -3.52 21.13 19.94
CA MET A 1 -4.34 19.93 20.18
C MET A 1 -5.35 19.88 19.05
N ASN A 2 -5.00 19.20 17.94
CA ASN A 2 -5.91 19.09 16.79
C ASN A 2 -6.79 17.88 17.03
N ASP A 3 -8.04 18.12 17.43
CA ASP A 3 -9.05 17.07 17.45
C ASP A 3 -9.22 16.50 16.03
N PRO A 4 -9.25 15.17 15.86
CA PRO A 4 -9.55 14.56 14.59
C PRO A 4 -11.03 14.81 14.30
N ARG A 5 -11.31 15.89 13.56
CA ARG A 5 -12.65 16.09 12.99
C ARG A 5 -12.91 14.91 12.06
N ALA A 6 -13.96 14.14 12.35
CA ALA A 6 -14.48 13.14 11.45
C ALA A 6 -14.91 13.85 10.16
N LEU A 7 -14.00 13.88 9.19
CA LEU A 7 -14.33 14.24 7.83
C LEU A 7 -15.38 13.23 7.33
N PRO A 8 -16.34 13.63 6.48
CA PRO A 8 -17.15 12.65 5.75
C PRO A 8 -16.20 11.62 5.14
N ASP A 9 -16.60 10.34 5.21
CA ASP A 9 -15.72 9.23 4.83
C ASP A 9 -15.29 9.43 3.38
N ILE A 10 -14.02 9.81 3.19
CA ILE A 10 -13.48 10.15 1.87
C ILE A 10 -13.53 8.87 1.05
N ASP A 11 -14.14 8.94 -0.14
CA ASP A 11 -14.16 7.81 -1.07
C ASP A 11 -12.73 7.26 -1.23
N PRO A 12 -12.52 5.93 -1.16
CA PRO A 12 -11.18 5.36 -1.24
C PRO A 12 -10.37 5.80 -2.46
N ILE A 13 -11.04 6.04 -3.59
CA ILE A 13 -10.43 6.56 -4.83
C ILE A 13 -10.05 8.03 -4.67
N ASP A 14 -10.94 8.85 -4.10
CA ASP A 14 -10.64 10.26 -3.82
C ASP A 14 -9.47 10.40 -2.84
N ARG A 15 -9.32 9.47 -1.90
CA ARG A 15 -8.16 9.42 -1.00
C ARG A 15 -6.84 9.24 -1.77
N LEU A 16 -6.81 8.39 -2.80
CA LEU A 16 -5.64 8.23 -3.67
C LEU A 16 -5.37 9.49 -4.50
N ALA A 17 -6.43 10.13 -5.02
CA ALA A 17 -6.32 11.38 -5.78
C ALA A 17 -5.73 12.52 -4.93
N ILE A 18 -6.17 12.64 -3.66
CA ILE A 18 -5.62 13.60 -2.70
C ILE A 18 -4.13 13.33 -2.44
N LEU A 19 -3.73 12.07 -2.24
CA LEU A 19 -2.31 11.74 -2.05
C LEU A 19 -1.46 12.11 -3.26
N ALA A 20 -1.92 11.79 -4.47
CA ALA A 20 -1.18 12.12 -5.69
C ALA A 20 -1.06 13.64 -5.92
N ALA A 21 -2.10 14.41 -5.57
CA ALA A 21 -2.05 15.87 -5.63
C ALA A 21 -1.04 16.49 -4.64
N ALA A 22 -0.76 15.81 -3.53
CA ALA A 22 0.17 16.28 -2.50
C ALA A 22 1.62 15.81 -2.69
N LEU A 23 1.86 14.79 -3.51
CA LEU A 23 3.17 14.14 -3.67
C LEU A 23 3.77 14.43 -5.06
N PRO A 24 4.86 15.21 -5.16
CA PRO A 24 5.52 15.47 -6.43
C PRO A 24 5.91 14.18 -7.16
N GLY A 25 5.50 14.05 -8.42
CA GLY A 25 5.78 12.88 -9.25
C GLY A 25 4.87 11.67 -9.01
N ALA A 26 3.92 11.74 -8.08
CA ALA A 26 2.92 10.70 -7.91
C ALA A 26 1.86 10.75 -9.02
N ALA A 27 1.37 9.57 -9.41
CA ALA A 27 0.28 9.42 -10.37
C ALA A 27 -0.72 8.38 -9.86
N VAL A 28 -2.00 8.58 -10.18
CA VAL A 28 -3.05 7.59 -9.91
C VAL A 28 -3.40 6.87 -11.20
N ARG A 29 -3.48 5.54 -11.13
CA ARG A 29 -4.05 4.71 -12.19
C ARG A 29 -5.23 3.93 -11.61
N GLN A 30 -6.28 3.79 -12.40
CA GLN A 30 -7.45 3.00 -12.05
C GLN A 30 -7.64 1.89 -13.08
N LEU A 31 -7.88 0.68 -12.58
CA LEU A 31 -8.19 -0.48 -13.40
C LEU A 31 -9.40 -1.18 -12.78
N ARG A 32 -10.40 -1.52 -13.61
CA ARG A 32 -11.52 -2.34 -13.19
C ARG A 32 -11.22 -3.80 -13.50
N ILE A 33 -11.24 -4.65 -12.48
CA ILE A 33 -11.03 -6.09 -12.60
C ILE A 33 -12.40 -6.76 -12.48
N ALA A 34 -12.75 -7.62 -13.43
CA ALA A 34 -14.00 -8.39 -13.41
C ALA A 34 -13.87 -9.61 -12.48
N ALA A 35 -13.65 -9.36 -11.19
CA ALA A 35 -13.53 -10.37 -10.15
C ALA A 35 -14.13 -9.85 -8.84
N PRO A 36 -14.59 -10.75 -7.93
CA PRO A 36 -15.04 -10.34 -6.60
C PRO A 36 -13.95 -9.59 -5.83
N PHE A 37 -14.36 -8.64 -4.98
CA PHE A 37 -13.43 -7.84 -4.18
C PHE A 37 -12.47 -8.73 -3.38
N ASP A 38 -12.97 -9.72 -2.65
CA ASP A 38 -12.13 -10.60 -1.82
C ASP A 38 -11.10 -11.36 -2.65
N ALA A 39 -11.44 -11.76 -3.88
CA ALA A 39 -10.50 -12.46 -4.75
C ALA A 39 -9.34 -11.55 -5.18
N VAL A 40 -9.62 -10.29 -5.50
CA VAL A 40 -8.59 -9.29 -5.83
C VAL A 40 -7.80 -8.92 -4.58
N TRP A 41 -8.48 -8.70 -3.46
CA TRP A 41 -7.87 -8.24 -2.22
C TRP A 41 -6.94 -9.29 -1.62
N GLN A 42 -7.24 -10.59 -1.70
CA GLN A 42 -6.33 -11.65 -1.27
C GLN A 42 -4.97 -11.59 -1.98
N VAL A 43 -4.95 -11.22 -3.27
CA VAL A 43 -3.69 -11.02 -4.01
C VAL A 43 -2.95 -9.77 -3.52
N ILE A 44 -3.65 -8.65 -3.33
CA ILE A 44 -3.02 -7.40 -2.89
C ILE A 44 -2.56 -7.45 -1.43
N ALA A 45 -3.26 -8.19 -0.57
CA ALA A 45 -2.94 -8.34 0.84
C ALA A 45 -1.80 -9.33 1.12
N ASP A 46 -1.52 -10.24 0.17
CA ASP A 46 -0.39 -11.17 0.23
C ASP A 46 0.91 -10.48 -0.20
N LEU A 47 1.40 -9.58 0.64
CA LEU A 47 2.56 -8.75 0.34
C LEU A 47 3.83 -9.57 0.05
N GLU A 48 4.05 -10.66 0.79
CA GLU A 48 5.30 -11.41 0.71
C GLU A 48 5.41 -12.24 -0.58
N HIS A 49 4.30 -12.75 -1.12
CA HIS A 49 4.32 -13.64 -2.29
C HIS A 49 3.75 -13.04 -3.57
N ALA A 50 2.87 -12.04 -3.47
CA ALA A 50 2.19 -11.49 -4.63
C ALA A 50 2.79 -10.17 -5.12
N THR A 51 3.39 -9.35 -4.25
CA THR A 51 3.92 -8.03 -4.64
C THR A 51 4.89 -8.07 -5.83
N PRO A 52 5.86 -9.00 -5.91
CA PRO A 52 6.76 -9.08 -7.08
C PRO A 52 6.05 -9.36 -8.42
N ARG A 53 4.81 -9.88 -8.40
CA ARG A 53 4.04 -10.19 -9.61
C ARG A 53 3.34 -8.98 -10.21
N TYR A 54 2.98 -7.99 -9.39
CA TYR A 54 2.23 -6.81 -9.84
C TYR A 54 2.99 -5.48 -9.67
N GLU A 55 4.09 -5.47 -8.90
CA GLU A 55 4.97 -4.32 -8.74
C GLU A 55 6.37 -4.66 -9.30
N PRO A 56 6.66 -4.32 -10.58
CA PRO A 56 7.88 -4.77 -11.27
C PRO A 56 9.20 -4.29 -10.64
N GLY A 57 9.16 -3.26 -9.78
CA GLY A 57 10.34 -2.75 -9.08
C GLY A 57 10.76 -3.59 -7.86
N VAL A 58 9.92 -4.51 -7.40
CA VAL A 58 10.10 -5.26 -6.15
C VAL A 58 10.52 -6.70 -6.43
N ALA A 59 11.62 -7.14 -5.79
CA ALA A 59 12.09 -8.51 -5.85
C ALA A 59 11.56 -9.36 -4.69
N HIS A 60 11.58 -8.82 -3.47
CA HIS A 60 11.12 -9.54 -2.28
C HIS A 60 10.54 -8.55 -1.27
N VAL A 61 9.44 -8.94 -0.63
CA VAL A 61 8.91 -8.27 0.58
C VAL A 61 8.93 -9.26 1.73
N ARG A 62 9.33 -8.81 2.92
CA ARG A 62 9.24 -9.57 4.16
C ARG A 62 8.57 -8.73 5.25
N VAL A 63 7.56 -9.29 5.91
CA VAL A 63 6.95 -8.66 7.08
C VAL A 63 7.82 -8.97 8.30
N ILE A 64 8.34 -7.93 8.96
CA ILE A 64 9.15 -8.07 10.17
C ILE A 64 8.38 -7.75 11.45
N GLU A 65 7.29 -7.00 11.36
CA GLU A 65 6.43 -6.68 12.50
C GLU A 65 4.98 -6.47 12.06
N ARG A 66 4.02 -6.84 12.93
CA ARG A 66 2.58 -6.66 12.69
C ARG A 66 1.86 -6.21 13.96
N HIS A 67 1.17 -5.07 13.85
CA HIS A 67 0.32 -4.48 14.88
C HIS A 67 -1.03 -4.10 14.27
N GLY A 68 -1.96 -5.07 14.23
CA GLY A 68 -3.27 -4.87 13.60
C GLY A 68 -3.14 -4.56 12.12
N GLU A 69 -3.57 -3.35 11.72
CA GLU A 69 -3.46 -2.85 10.35
C GLU A 69 -2.10 -2.24 10.01
N TYR A 70 -1.19 -2.09 10.98
CA TYR A 70 0.14 -1.50 10.78
C TYR A 70 1.21 -2.60 10.67
N LEU A 71 2.06 -2.51 9.65
CA LEU A 71 3.13 -3.47 9.37
C LEU A 71 4.46 -2.74 9.26
N ARG A 72 5.53 -3.42 9.66
CA ARG A 72 6.90 -3.04 9.30
C ARG A 72 7.46 -4.09 8.34
N LEU A 73 8.04 -3.63 7.24
CA LEU A 73 8.47 -4.44 6.12
C LEU A 73 9.96 -4.23 5.83
N LEU A 74 10.59 -5.25 5.28
CA LEU A 74 11.83 -5.12 4.51
C LEU A 74 11.50 -5.41 3.05
N VAL A 75 11.82 -4.46 2.17
CA VAL A 75 11.57 -4.56 0.74
C VAL A 75 12.90 -4.55 0.00
N GLN A 76 13.15 -5.61 -0.75
CA GLN A 76 14.28 -5.69 -1.67
C GLN A 76 13.82 -5.34 -3.08
N ASP A 77 14.51 -4.41 -3.73
CA ASP A 77 14.27 -4.07 -5.13
C ASP A 77 14.99 -5.03 -6.10
N THR A 78 14.68 -4.92 -7.38
CA THR A 78 15.31 -5.76 -8.43
C THR A 78 16.80 -5.47 -8.67
N ALA A 79 17.36 -4.41 -8.07
CA ALA A 79 18.79 -4.14 -8.05
C ALA A 79 19.50 -4.70 -6.80
N GLY A 80 18.75 -5.35 -5.89
CA GLY A 80 19.28 -5.95 -4.66
C GLY A 80 19.43 -4.99 -3.48
N ARG A 81 18.94 -3.74 -3.60
CA ARG A 81 18.91 -2.80 -2.48
C ARG A 81 17.75 -3.15 -1.56
N GLU A 82 17.98 -3.09 -0.25
CA GLU A 82 16.97 -3.38 0.76
C GLU A 82 16.62 -2.10 1.54
N ASP A 83 15.33 -1.79 1.62
CA ASP A 83 14.78 -0.65 2.35
C ASP A 83 13.75 -1.10 3.37
N ALA A 84 13.77 -0.48 4.55
CA ALA A 84 12.73 -0.66 5.55
C ALA A 84 11.52 0.23 5.22
N MET A 85 10.32 -0.33 5.32
CA MET A 85 9.07 0.37 5.04
C MET A 85 8.05 0.18 6.15
N ASP A 86 7.26 1.23 6.42
CA ASP A 86 6.04 1.13 7.21
C ASP A 86 4.86 0.99 6.24
N ALA A 87 3.95 0.07 6.55
CA ALA A 87 2.74 -0.13 5.76
C ALA A 87 1.47 -0.09 6.60
N ARG A 88 0.39 0.41 6.01
CA ARG A 88 -0.97 0.28 6.55
C ARG A 88 -1.79 -0.60 5.62
N LEU A 89 -2.18 -1.77 6.11
CA LEU A 89 -2.93 -2.79 5.38
C LEU A 89 -4.27 -3.07 6.06
N ARG A 90 -5.35 -2.72 5.36
CA ARG A 90 -6.74 -3.03 5.75
C ARG A 90 -7.58 -3.23 4.47
N PRO A 91 -8.75 -3.90 4.51
CA PRO A 91 -9.55 -4.13 3.32
C PRO A 91 -9.71 -2.89 2.43
N GLY A 92 -9.23 -2.97 1.18
CA GLY A 92 -9.34 -1.91 0.18
C GLY A 92 -8.31 -0.79 0.32
N TRP A 93 -7.34 -0.91 1.23
CA TRP A 93 -6.31 0.10 1.45
C TRP A 93 -4.97 -0.53 1.83
N CYS A 94 -3.99 -0.33 0.95
CA CYS A 94 -2.59 -0.66 1.19
C CYS A 94 -1.77 0.58 0.84
N VAL A 95 -1.04 1.12 1.82
CA VAL A 95 -0.04 2.18 1.59
C VAL A 95 1.24 1.76 2.25
N MET A 96 2.34 1.89 1.53
CA MET A 96 3.70 1.69 2.01
C MET A 96 4.48 2.99 1.89
N GLN A 97 5.30 3.30 2.88
CA GLN A 97 6.20 4.45 2.89
C GLN A 97 7.54 4.03 3.48
N SER A 98 8.63 4.67 3.05
CA SER A 98 9.95 4.47 3.68
C SER A 98 9.83 4.71 5.18
N ALA A 99 10.40 3.80 5.98
CA ALA A 99 10.46 3.97 7.42
C ALA A 99 11.28 5.24 7.73
N ARG A 100 10.79 6.05 8.68
CA ARG A 100 11.54 7.21 9.20
C ARG A 100 12.62 6.81 10.19
#